data_AF-A0A1M6DWP1-F1
#
_entry.id   AF-A0A1M6DWP1-F1
#
_cell.length_a   1.000
_cell.length_b   1.000
_cell.length_c   1.000
_cell.angle_alpha   90.00
_cell.angle_beta   90.00
_cell.angle_gamma   90.00
#
_symmetry.space_group_name_H-M   'P 1'
#
loop_
_entity.id
_entity.type
_entity.pdbx_description
1 polymer ?
#
loop_
_entity_poly.entity_id
_entity_poly.type
_entity_poly.pdbx_seq_one_letter_code
_entity_poly.pdbx_strand_id
1 'polypeptide(L)'
;MTKILFSIILLLSLQIAFGQSSLQKIDMIPAKWNVPKDALFENFDNRETLVLKKGRATVKNLSFTNGTIEVDIYANPKRSFAGINFREHNNHLEEVYMRMHKSNQVDAVQYTPMFNNESNWQLYREHQAKVPFRDTGWNTLRVEVRNQSAEIFVNNTRVMTVGKLKTEQYQGGVGLWALFGNRFSNFKVSHRNIDQKPDLAKPANGDPNIITSWKITTSFPYEENKLNFSSFAKEEYTSVSTEESGLLPISKYVKKSSAGSFEQNKEDYIVATKTIESENNETRLFSFDYSDKIMVYLNGKLIFKGNNAFRAKGIQHTGHVDINTNKLYLELEKGINNIHCVVIDKANGWGLIGKLE
;
A
#
# COMPACT_ATOMS: atom_id res chain seq x y z
N MET A 1 -6.64 81.59 -0.02
CA MET A 1 -7.85 80.81 0.31
C MET A 1 -7.61 79.38 -0.12
N THR A 2 -7.37 78.51 0.85
CA THR A 2 -6.76 77.18 0.69
C THR A 2 -7.85 76.11 0.56
N LYS A 3 -7.87 75.36 -0.55
CA LYS A 3 -8.69 74.14 -0.69
C LYS A 3 -7.85 72.96 -0.20
N ILE A 4 -8.29 72.28 0.86
CA ILE A 4 -7.63 71.08 1.39
C ILE A 4 -8.45 69.85 0.99
N LEU A 5 -7.73 68.91 0.38
CA LEU A 5 -8.07 67.55 0.01
C LEU A 5 -8.62 66.73 1.19
N PHE A 6 -9.66 65.93 0.97
CA PHE A 6 -9.95 64.74 1.78
C PHE A 6 -10.22 63.56 0.84
N SER A 7 -9.22 62.69 0.67
CA SER A 7 -9.39 61.34 0.14
C SER A 7 -9.31 60.37 1.32
N ILE A 8 -10.44 59.75 1.66
CA ILE A 8 -10.50 58.64 2.61
C ILE A 8 -10.33 57.35 1.81
N ILE A 9 -9.17 56.71 1.94
CA ILE A 9 -8.93 55.34 1.44
C ILE A 9 -9.33 54.40 2.58
N LEU A 10 -10.46 53.71 2.42
CA LEU A 10 -10.90 52.63 3.32
C LEU A 10 -10.29 51.31 2.82
N LEU A 11 -9.21 50.86 3.45
CA LEU A 11 -8.64 49.52 3.21
C LEU A 11 -9.52 48.48 3.90
N LEU A 12 -10.35 47.76 3.13
CA LEU A 12 -10.96 46.51 3.57
C LEU A 12 -9.91 45.40 3.53
N SER A 13 -9.37 45.01 4.68
CA SER A 13 -8.66 43.75 4.83
C SER A 13 -9.67 42.61 4.90
N LEU A 14 -9.92 41.91 3.79
CA LEU A 14 -10.56 40.59 3.84
C LEU A 14 -9.60 39.62 4.53
N GLN A 15 -9.85 39.30 5.80
CA GLN A 15 -9.26 38.13 6.42
C GLN A 15 -9.99 36.90 5.91
N ILE A 16 -9.40 36.20 4.94
CA ILE A 16 -9.84 34.85 4.57
C ILE A 16 -9.34 33.92 5.67
N ALA A 17 -10.20 33.66 6.65
CA ALA A 17 -9.99 32.59 7.62
C ALA A 17 -10.17 31.24 6.88
N PHE A 18 -9.07 30.59 6.51
CA PHE A 18 -9.10 29.19 6.10
C PHE A 18 -9.52 28.36 7.30
N GLY A 19 -10.79 27.96 7.36
CA GLY A 19 -11.34 27.14 8.43
C GLY A 19 -10.66 25.77 8.45
N GLN A 20 -9.76 25.54 9.42
CA GLN A 20 -9.39 24.19 9.80
C GLN A 20 -10.60 23.58 10.49
N SER A 21 -11.24 22.59 9.86
CA SER A 21 -12.37 21.90 10.47
C SER A 21 -11.95 21.24 11.78
N SER A 22 -12.80 21.37 12.80
CA SER A 22 -12.56 20.75 14.10
C SER A 22 -12.54 19.23 13.99
N LEU A 23 -11.61 18.57 14.68
CA LEU A 23 -11.61 17.12 14.85
C LEU A 23 -12.91 16.66 15.54
N GLN A 24 -13.75 15.94 14.82
CA GLN A 24 -14.95 15.31 15.36
C GLN A 24 -14.57 14.01 16.05
N LYS A 25 -14.85 13.90 17.36
CA LYS A 25 -14.73 12.63 18.09
C LYS A 25 -15.85 11.67 17.68
N ILE A 26 -15.49 10.42 17.41
CA ILE A 26 -16.44 9.31 17.20
C ILE A 26 -16.38 8.41 18.44
N ASP A 27 -17.52 8.25 19.11
CA ASP A 27 -17.59 7.44 20.33
C ASP A 27 -17.35 5.95 20.04
N MET A 28 -16.66 5.28 20.95
CA MET A 28 -16.34 3.85 20.86
C MET A 28 -17.51 3.03 21.37
N ILE A 29 -18.63 3.07 20.66
CA ILE A 29 -19.87 2.35 21.01
C ILE A 29 -20.44 1.58 19.80
N PRO A 30 -21.17 0.46 20.00
CA PRO A 30 -21.68 -0.37 18.90
C PRO A 30 -22.50 0.38 17.84
N ALA A 31 -23.20 1.44 18.23
CA ALA A 31 -24.03 2.24 17.34
C ALA A 31 -23.22 2.98 16.25
N LYS A 32 -21.92 3.23 16.47
CA LYS A 32 -21.06 4.03 15.56
C LYS A 32 -20.17 3.20 14.65
N TRP A 33 -20.03 1.90 14.88
CA TRP A 33 -19.03 1.06 14.21
C TRP A 33 -19.63 -0.23 13.64
N ASN A 34 -19.15 -0.62 12.45
CA ASN A 34 -19.26 -1.97 11.93
C ASN A 34 -18.01 -2.73 12.37
N VAL A 35 -18.15 -3.83 13.11
CA VAL A 35 -17.03 -4.53 13.75
C VAL A 35 -17.08 -6.04 13.51
N PRO A 36 -15.95 -6.75 13.62
CA PRO A 36 -15.92 -8.20 13.67
C PRO A 36 -16.70 -8.73 14.89
N LYS A 37 -17.22 -9.97 14.81
CA LYS A 37 -18.05 -10.57 15.87
C LYS A 37 -17.36 -10.65 17.24
N ASP A 38 -16.03 -10.74 17.25
CA ASP A 38 -15.21 -10.89 18.45
C ASP A 38 -14.59 -9.56 18.96
N ALA A 39 -15.04 -8.43 18.41
CA ALA A 39 -14.71 -7.11 18.92
C ALA A 39 -15.43 -6.84 20.26
N LEU A 40 -14.78 -6.07 21.14
CA LEU A 40 -15.31 -5.74 22.46
C LEU A 40 -15.31 -4.23 22.66
N PHE A 41 -16.44 -3.68 23.08
CA PHE A 41 -16.55 -2.31 23.58
C PHE A 41 -16.52 -2.34 25.10
N GLU A 42 -15.60 -1.63 25.71
CA GLU A 42 -15.43 -1.61 27.16
C GLU A 42 -14.86 -0.28 27.66
N ASN A 43 -15.08 0.01 28.94
CA ASN A 43 -14.37 1.08 29.62
C ASN A 43 -13.02 0.56 30.14
N PHE A 44 -11.95 1.26 29.81
CA PHE A 44 -10.61 0.96 30.28
C PHE A 44 -9.83 2.26 30.45
N ASP A 45 -9.09 2.40 31.55
CA ASP A 45 -8.32 3.61 31.85
C ASP A 45 -9.18 4.89 31.81
N ASN A 46 -10.40 4.81 32.36
CA ASN A 46 -11.42 5.87 32.34
C ASN A 46 -11.79 6.38 30.94
N ARG A 47 -11.62 5.55 29.91
CA ARG A 47 -11.97 5.87 28.52
C ARG A 47 -12.88 4.80 27.93
N GLU A 48 -13.76 5.20 27.01
CA GLU A 48 -14.46 4.27 26.12
C GLU A 48 -13.46 3.69 25.13
N THR A 49 -13.46 2.38 24.95
CA THR A 49 -12.49 1.69 24.11
C THR A 49 -13.14 0.64 23.22
N LEU A 50 -12.52 0.44 22.06
CA LEU A 50 -12.81 -0.67 21.15
C LEU A 50 -11.59 -1.59 21.12
N VAL A 51 -11.77 -2.86 21.49
CA VAL A 51 -10.74 -3.90 21.39
C VAL A 51 -11.01 -4.74 20.15
N LEU A 52 -10.00 -4.84 19.28
CA LEU A 52 -10.04 -5.68 18.09
C LEU A 52 -9.02 -6.81 18.23
N LYS A 53 -9.48 -8.07 18.19
CA LYS A 53 -8.60 -9.25 18.16
C LYS A 53 -7.94 -9.42 16.79
N LYS A 54 -8.73 -9.32 15.73
CA LYS A 54 -8.30 -9.36 14.33
C LYS A 54 -9.33 -8.68 13.44
N GLY A 55 -8.89 -8.18 12.28
CA GLY A 55 -9.78 -7.64 11.25
C GLY A 55 -9.96 -6.13 11.35
N ARG A 56 -10.98 -5.63 10.67
CA ARG A 56 -11.25 -4.19 10.52
C ARG A 56 -12.56 -3.79 11.18
N ALA A 57 -12.57 -2.61 11.77
CA ALA A 57 -13.75 -1.90 12.18
C ALA A 57 -13.90 -0.64 11.34
N THR A 58 -15.07 -0.40 10.75
CA THR A 58 -15.33 0.76 9.89
C THR A 58 -16.38 1.64 10.54
N VAL A 59 -16.19 2.96 10.53
CA VAL A 59 -17.16 3.92 11.06
C VAL A 59 -18.44 3.88 10.21
N LYS A 60 -19.60 3.76 10.86
CA LYS A 60 -20.89 3.76 10.18
C LYS A 60 -21.21 5.14 9.60
N ASN A 61 -21.73 5.16 8.38
CA ASN A 61 -22.26 6.35 7.72
C ASN A 61 -21.25 7.50 7.61
N LEU A 62 -19.95 7.20 7.50
CA LEU A 62 -18.89 8.19 7.34
C LEU A 62 -18.02 7.84 6.13
N SER A 63 -17.94 8.78 5.18
CA SER A 63 -17.04 8.72 4.03
C SER A 63 -15.96 9.78 4.19
N PHE A 64 -14.70 9.35 4.17
CA PHE A 64 -13.53 10.20 4.36
C PHE A 64 -12.84 10.51 3.03
N THR A 65 -12.47 11.77 2.82
CA THR A 65 -11.72 12.25 1.65
C THR A 65 -10.34 12.78 2.07
N ASN A 66 -10.30 14.03 2.53
CA ASN A 66 -9.14 14.73 3.04
C ASN A 66 -9.41 15.20 4.47
N GLY A 67 -8.34 15.40 5.21
CA GLY A 67 -8.40 15.86 6.60
C GLY A 67 -7.50 15.03 7.48
N THR A 68 -7.85 14.94 8.75
CA THR A 68 -7.04 14.27 9.77
C THR A 68 -7.82 13.10 10.34
N ILE A 69 -7.16 11.95 10.50
CA ILE A 69 -7.66 10.81 11.26
C ILE A 69 -6.68 10.60 12.42
N GLU A 70 -7.18 10.56 13.64
CA GLU A 70 -6.37 10.39 14.85
C GLU A 70 -7.00 9.33 15.75
N VAL A 71 -6.18 8.47 16.35
CA VAL A 71 -6.63 7.47 17.32
C VAL A 71 -5.55 7.22 18.37
N ASP A 72 -5.98 6.97 19.61
CA ASP A 72 -5.11 6.50 20.67
C ASP A 72 -5.12 4.95 20.68
N ILE A 73 -3.93 4.34 20.71
CA ILE A 73 -3.71 2.90 20.72
C ILE A 73 -2.92 2.54 21.97
N TYR A 74 -3.45 1.63 22.78
CA TYR A 74 -2.81 1.28 24.05
C TYR A 74 -1.48 0.55 23.82
N ALA A 75 -0.47 0.90 24.60
CA ALA A 75 0.86 0.30 24.54
C ALA A 75 0.78 -1.22 24.69
N ASN A 76 1.40 -1.94 23.75
CA ASN A 76 1.38 -3.40 23.75
C ASN A 76 2.76 -3.94 23.33
N PRO A 77 3.58 -4.42 24.28
CA PRO A 77 4.89 -4.99 23.98
C PRO A 77 4.80 -6.40 23.38
N LYS A 78 3.64 -7.06 23.46
CA LYS A 78 3.41 -8.35 22.80
C LYS A 78 3.22 -8.15 21.30
N ARG A 79 3.50 -9.19 20.52
CA ARG A 79 3.27 -9.18 19.07
C ARG A 79 1.84 -8.80 18.75
N SER A 80 1.68 -7.61 18.17
CA SER A 80 0.42 -6.98 17.83
C SER A 80 0.63 -5.98 16.71
N PHE A 81 -0.39 -5.82 15.89
CA PHE A 81 -0.48 -4.86 14.81
C PHE A 81 -1.76 -4.06 15.02
N ALA A 82 -1.68 -2.74 14.96
CA ALA A 82 -2.80 -1.86 15.22
C ALA A 82 -2.67 -0.58 14.40
N GLY A 83 -3.72 -0.18 13.71
CA GLY A 83 -3.63 0.93 12.77
C GLY A 83 -4.95 1.53 12.34
N ILE A 84 -4.84 2.48 11.42
CA ILE A 84 -5.95 3.17 10.75
C ILE A 84 -6.04 2.61 9.33
N ASN A 85 -7.26 2.36 8.86
CA ASN A 85 -7.56 2.23 7.44
C ASN A 85 -8.41 3.41 6.97
N PHE A 86 -8.25 3.80 5.71
CA PHE A 86 -8.97 4.94 5.13
C PHE A 86 -9.17 4.79 3.64
N ARG A 87 -10.19 5.50 3.12
CA ARG A 87 -10.67 5.42 1.74
C ARG A 87 -11.02 4.01 1.30
N GLU A 88 -11.63 3.25 2.21
CA GLU A 88 -12.15 1.92 1.91
C GLU A 88 -13.27 1.98 0.88
N HIS A 89 -13.05 1.40 -0.29
CA HIS A 89 -14.02 1.34 -1.38
C HIS A 89 -13.72 0.16 -2.30
N ASN A 90 -14.73 -0.62 -2.68
CA ASN A 90 -14.61 -1.77 -3.58
C ASN A 90 -13.50 -2.78 -3.21
N ASN A 91 -13.33 -3.09 -1.92
CA ASN A 91 -12.27 -3.97 -1.38
C ASN A 91 -10.84 -3.42 -1.53
N HIS A 92 -10.69 -2.13 -1.82
CA HIS A 92 -9.42 -1.41 -1.79
C HIS A 92 -9.42 -0.44 -0.61
N LEU A 93 -8.28 -0.28 0.05
CA LEU A 93 -8.10 0.71 1.12
C LEU A 93 -6.62 1.06 1.29
N GLU A 94 -6.39 2.19 1.95
CA GLU A 94 -5.09 2.59 2.46
C GLU A 94 -4.97 2.19 3.93
N GLU A 95 -3.82 1.69 4.36
CA GLU A 95 -3.61 1.24 5.74
C GLU A 95 -2.27 1.74 6.31
N VAL A 96 -2.31 2.28 7.52
CA VAL A 96 -1.13 2.68 8.29
C VAL A 96 -1.22 2.01 9.65
N TYR A 97 -0.20 1.27 10.06
CA TYR A 97 -0.23 0.54 11.33
C TYR A 97 1.10 0.54 12.07
N MET A 98 1.00 0.37 13.38
CA MET A 98 2.10 0.28 14.32
C MET A 98 2.35 -1.18 14.73
N ARG A 99 3.61 -1.54 14.84
CA ARG A 99 4.12 -2.80 15.38
C ARG A 99 4.81 -2.49 16.72
N MET A 100 4.06 -2.24 17.79
CA MET A 100 4.64 -1.73 19.04
C MET A 100 5.70 -2.64 19.66
N HIS A 101 5.56 -3.96 19.52
CA HIS A 101 6.59 -4.96 19.85
C HIS A 101 7.91 -4.83 19.08
N LYS A 102 7.95 -3.99 18.04
CA LYS A 102 9.13 -3.63 17.24
C LYS A 102 9.58 -2.18 17.48
N SER A 103 9.25 -1.60 18.64
CA SER A 103 9.73 -0.28 19.05
C SER A 103 11.21 -0.09 18.72
N ASN A 104 11.58 1.04 18.10
CA ASN A 104 12.94 1.35 17.62
C ASN A 104 13.54 0.46 16.52
N GLN A 105 12.76 -0.43 15.88
CA GLN A 105 13.17 -1.13 14.65
C GLN A 105 12.70 -0.38 13.40
N VAL A 106 13.36 -0.60 12.26
CA VAL A 106 13.10 0.14 10.99
C VAL A 106 11.68 -0.02 10.46
N ASP A 107 10.98 -1.10 10.83
CA ASP A 107 9.64 -1.43 10.39
C ASP A 107 8.60 -1.28 11.52
N ALA A 108 8.88 -0.45 12.52
CA ALA A 108 8.00 -0.19 13.67
C ALA A 108 6.64 0.42 13.25
N VAL A 109 6.63 1.26 12.22
CA VAL A 109 5.41 1.78 11.56
C VAL A 109 5.49 1.46 10.08
N GLN A 110 4.36 1.08 9.48
CA GLN A 110 4.29 0.79 8.06
C GLN A 110 3.01 1.34 7.44
N TYR A 111 3.14 1.87 6.21
CA TYR A 111 2.04 2.09 5.30
C TYR A 111 2.00 0.99 4.23
N THR A 112 0.81 0.56 3.85
CA THR A 112 0.58 -0.35 2.73
C THR A 112 -0.81 -0.10 2.14
N PRO A 113 -0.98 -0.20 0.81
CA PRO A 113 -2.30 -0.37 0.25
C PRO A 113 -2.80 -1.79 0.47
N MET A 114 -4.11 -1.92 0.33
CA MET A 114 -4.81 -3.16 0.18
C MET A 114 -5.54 -3.14 -1.16
N PHE A 115 -5.36 -4.20 -1.94
CA PHE A 115 -6.10 -4.39 -3.18
C PHE A 115 -6.89 -5.69 -3.08
N ASN A 116 -8.17 -5.67 -3.45
CA ASN A 116 -9.01 -6.86 -3.43
C ASN A 116 -9.01 -7.62 -2.08
N ASN A 117 -9.01 -6.88 -0.96
CA ASN A 117 -8.86 -7.38 0.41
C ASN A 117 -7.52 -8.07 0.76
N GLU A 118 -6.50 -7.92 -0.08
CA GLU A 118 -5.15 -8.46 0.13
C GLU A 118 -4.17 -7.35 0.53
N SER A 119 -3.41 -7.55 1.62
CA SER A 119 -2.37 -6.60 2.05
C SER A 119 -1.13 -6.75 1.16
N ASN A 120 -0.49 -5.63 0.81
CA ASN A 120 0.64 -5.61 -0.13
C ASN A 120 1.96 -5.15 0.52
N TRP A 121 2.11 -5.37 1.82
CA TRP A 121 3.21 -4.78 2.59
C TRP A 121 4.62 -5.21 2.14
N GLN A 122 4.76 -6.35 1.45
CA GLN A 122 6.06 -6.78 0.90
C GLN A 122 6.57 -5.86 -0.22
N LEU A 123 5.65 -5.23 -0.95
CA LEU A 123 5.97 -4.44 -2.14
C LEU A 123 6.38 -3.00 -1.83
N TYR A 124 6.10 -2.52 -0.62
CA TYR A 124 6.28 -1.11 -0.23
C TYR A 124 7.22 -0.96 0.98
N ARG A 125 8.45 -1.48 0.84
CA ARG A 125 9.49 -1.42 1.88
C ARG A 125 9.86 0.03 2.24
N GLU A 126 9.85 0.92 1.25
CA GLU A 126 10.18 2.34 1.38
C GLU A 126 9.21 3.10 2.29
N HIS A 127 8.04 2.51 2.57
CA HIS A 127 7.01 3.08 3.43
C HIS A 127 7.02 2.45 4.83
N GLN A 128 8.22 2.43 5.44
CA GLN A 128 8.47 1.97 6.80
C GLN A 128 9.21 3.05 7.61
N ALA A 129 8.97 3.11 8.92
CA ALA A 129 9.62 4.08 9.80
C ALA A 129 10.06 3.46 11.13
N LYS A 130 11.26 3.86 11.56
CA LYS A 130 11.76 3.60 12.91
C LYS A 130 11.13 4.57 13.89
N VAL A 131 10.36 4.04 14.83
CA VAL A 131 9.61 4.84 15.80
C VAL A 131 9.76 4.26 17.21
N PRO A 132 10.12 5.07 18.22
CA PRO A 132 9.97 4.70 19.61
C PRO A 132 8.51 4.82 20.04
N PHE A 133 7.99 3.80 20.71
CA PHE A 133 6.68 3.81 21.34
C PHE A 133 6.79 3.94 22.85
N ARG A 134 5.73 4.45 23.48
CA ARG A 134 5.55 4.33 24.94
C ARG A 134 5.28 2.86 25.27
N ASP A 135 5.93 2.36 26.32
CA ASP A 135 5.76 0.98 26.80
C ASP A 135 4.53 0.80 27.71
N THR A 136 3.98 1.91 28.21
CA THR A 136 2.75 1.96 29.02
C THR A 136 1.86 3.13 28.59
N GLY A 137 0.55 3.03 28.83
CA GLY A 137 -0.40 4.08 28.47
C GLY A 137 -0.71 4.10 26.98
N TRP A 138 -1.01 5.28 26.44
CA TRP A 138 -1.54 5.43 25.08
C TRP A 138 -0.48 5.99 24.12
N ASN A 139 -0.35 5.40 22.94
CA ASN A 139 0.35 5.98 21.80
C ASN A 139 -0.67 6.57 20.83
N THR A 140 -0.44 7.78 20.32
CA THR A 140 -1.36 8.42 19.37
C THR A 140 -0.85 8.21 17.95
N LEU A 141 -1.66 7.62 17.08
CA LEU A 141 -1.43 7.52 15.65
C LEU A 141 -2.31 8.55 14.94
N ARG A 142 -1.70 9.43 14.14
CA ARG A 142 -2.41 10.42 13.34
C ARG A 142 -1.98 10.35 11.88
N VAL A 143 -2.95 10.36 10.97
CA VAL A 143 -2.76 10.40 9.52
C VAL A 143 -3.43 11.65 8.98
N GLU A 144 -2.64 12.55 8.39
CA GLU A 144 -3.14 13.71 7.67
C GLU A 144 -3.15 13.43 6.17
N VAL A 145 -4.32 13.44 5.55
CA VAL A 145 -4.50 13.13 4.13
C VAL A 145 -4.81 14.38 3.34
N ARG A 146 -4.04 14.60 2.26
CA ARG A 146 -4.20 15.72 1.33
C ARG A 146 -4.10 15.21 -0.11
N ASN A 147 -5.21 15.18 -0.82
CA ASN A 147 -5.35 14.59 -2.14
C ASN A 147 -4.80 13.16 -2.14
N GLN A 148 -3.78 12.87 -2.94
CA GLN A 148 -3.12 11.56 -2.98
C GLN A 148 -1.89 11.48 -2.09
N SER A 149 -1.70 12.36 -1.12
CA SER A 149 -0.57 12.30 -0.19
C SER A 149 -1.06 12.12 1.25
N ALA A 150 -0.20 11.54 2.08
CA ALA A 150 -0.44 11.44 3.51
C ALA A 150 0.83 11.74 4.32
N GLU A 151 0.67 12.45 5.44
CA GLU A 151 1.68 12.57 6.49
C GLU A 151 1.26 11.76 7.71
N ILE A 152 2.17 10.94 8.22
CA ILE A 152 1.93 10.04 9.35
C ILE A 152 2.69 10.55 10.55
N PHE A 153 1.99 10.61 11.69
CA PHE A 153 2.52 11.07 12.96
C PHE A 153 2.29 10.02 14.04
N VAL A 154 3.30 9.83 14.89
CA VAL A 154 3.18 9.05 16.13
C VAL A 154 3.57 9.93 17.28
N ASN A 155 2.73 10.02 18.30
CA ASN A 155 2.96 10.85 19.49
C ASN A 155 3.36 12.30 19.13
N ASN A 156 2.62 12.89 18.19
CA ASN A 156 2.83 14.24 17.63
C ASN A 156 4.13 14.46 16.83
N THR A 157 4.94 13.43 16.63
CA THR A 157 6.13 13.49 15.77
C THR A 157 5.80 12.95 14.40
N ARG A 158 6.12 13.69 13.32
CA ARG A 158 5.98 13.18 11.96
C ARG A 158 7.02 12.10 11.71
N VAL A 159 6.60 10.91 11.28
CA VAL A 159 7.47 9.74 11.11
C VAL A 159 7.57 9.26 9.67
N MET A 160 6.61 9.61 8.81
CA MET A 160 6.58 9.17 7.41
C MET A 160 5.77 10.13 6.55
N THR A 161 6.19 10.29 5.30
CA THR A 161 5.42 10.96 4.24
C THR A 161 5.20 9.96 3.10
N VAL A 162 3.94 9.77 2.72
CA VAL A 162 3.53 9.01 1.54
C VAL A 162 3.15 10.03 0.48
N GLY A 163 4.04 10.25 -0.49
CA GLY A 163 3.83 11.27 -1.54
C GLY A 163 2.71 10.91 -2.51
N LYS A 164 2.44 9.61 -2.71
CA LYS A 164 1.38 9.09 -3.57
C LYS A 164 0.74 7.83 -2.97
N LEU A 165 -0.51 7.96 -2.53
CA LEU A 165 -1.38 6.88 -2.10
C LEU A 165 -1.67 5.95 -3.28
N LYS A 166 -1.65 4.64 -3.03
CA LYS A 166 -1.50 3.62 -4.10
C LYS A 166 -2.82 3.08 -4.63
N THR A 167 -3.90 3.16 -3.85
CA THR A 167 -5.23 2.67 -4.29
C THR A 167 -5.92 3.60 -5.30
N GLU A 168 -5.39 4.82 -5.46
CA GLU A 168 -5.95 5.89 -6.28
C GLU A 168 -7.35 6.38 -5.83
N GLN A 169 -7.92 5.80 -4.76
CA GLN A 169 -9.18 6.24 -4.20
C GLN A 169 -9.04 7.65 -3.64
N TYR A 170 -10.05 8.49 -3.86
CA TYR A 170 -10.14 9.84 -3.27
C TYR A 170 -11.12 9.91 -2.10
N GLN A 171 -11.96 8.89 -1.95
CA GLN A 171 -12.98 8.83 -0.92
C GLN A 171 -13.29 7.38 -0.54
N GLY A 172 -13.81 7.16 0.66
CA GLY A 172 -14.30 5.86 1.09
C GLY A 172 -14.43 5.75 2.60
N GLY A 173 -14.71 4.55 3.10
CA GLY A 173 -14.80 4.27 4.53
C GLY A 173 -13.49 4.58 5.27
N VAL A 174 -13.61 4.82 6.57
CA VAL A 174 -12.48 5.01 7.48
C VAL A 174 -12.69 4.19 8.73
N GLY A 175 -11.61 3.73 9.32
CA GLY A 175 -11.70 2.82 10.43
C GLY A 175 -10.37 2.41 11.02
N LEU A 176 -10.43 1.28 11.73
CA LEU A 176 -9.34 0.71 12.50
C LEU A 176 -9.06 -0.70 12.02
N TRP A 177 -7.81 -1.12 12.12
CA TRP A 177 -7.38 -2.48 11.82
C TRP A 177 -6.51 -3.02 12.95
N ALA A 178 -6.67 -4.30 13.25
CA ALA A 178 -5.78 -5.00 14.15
C ALA A 178 -5.49 -6.44 13.70
N LEU A 179 -4.33 -6.94 14.15
CA LEU A 179 -3.98 -8.36 14.12
C LEU A 179 -3.25 -8.71 15.42
N PHE A 180 -3.59 -9.86 16.00
CA PHE A 180 -3.11 -10.32 17.31
C PHE A 180 -3.49 -9.40 18.49
N GLY A 181 -4.63 -8.72 18.41
CA GLY A 181 -5.24 -8.03 19.54
C GLY A 181 -4.64 -6.65 19.83
N ASN A 182 -5.47 -5.61 19.82
CA ASN A 182 -5.12 -4.32 20.40
C ASN A 182 -6.37 -3.52 20.84
N ARG A 183 -6.14 -2.44 21.61
CA ARG A 183 -7.18 -1.57 22.18
C ARG A 183 -7.03 -0.15 21.64
N PHE A 184 -8.15 0.40 21.19
CA PHE A 184 -8.25 1.73 20.59
C PHE A 184 -9.16 2.61 21.44
N SER A 185 -8.88 3.92 21.47
CA SER A 185 -9.73 4.92 22.09
C SER A 185 -9.59 6.26 21.35
N ASN A 186 -10.47 7.21 21.68
CA ASN A 186 -10.34 8.61 21.26
C ASN A 186 -10.19 8.80 19.74
N PHE A 187 -10.96 8.04 18.95
CA PHE A 187 -10.94 8.18 17.50
C PHE A 187 -11.54 9.53 17.11
N LYS A 188 -10.81 10.27 16.29
CA LYS A 188 -11.24 11.56 15.78
C LYS A 188 -11.00 11.63 14.28
N VAL A 189 -11.91 12.30 13.59
CA VAL A 189 -11.80 12.55 12.15
C VAL A 189 -12.21 13.99 11.85
N SER A 190 -11.51 14.62 10.92
CA SER A 190 -11.90 15.92 10.36
C SER A 190 -11.96 15.85 8.84
N HIS A 191 -12.71 16.77 8.25
CA HIS A 191 -12.85 16.90 6.80
C HIS A 191 -12.25 18.21 6.33
N ARG A 192 -11.37 18.17 5.35
CA ARG A 192 -10.79 19.39 4.77
C ARG A 192 -11.27 19.56 3.33
N ASN A 193 -11.89 20.70 3.04
CA ASN A 193 -12.11 21.13 1.65
C ASN A 193 -10.76 21.44 1.01
N ILE A 194 -10.56 21.01 -0.24
CA ILE A 194 -9.31 21.26 -0.96
C ILE A 194 -9.37 22.68 -1.51
N ASP A 195 -8.48 23.56 -1.03
CA ASP A 195 -8.16 24.81 -1.73
C ASP A 195 -6.95 24.56 -2.64
N GLN A 196 -7.25 24.45 -3.93
CA GLN A 196 -6.39 24.46 -5.12
C GLN A 196 -5.26 23.40 -5.27
N LYS A 197 -5.42 22.68 -6.40
CA LYS A 197 -4.57 21.72 -7.14
C LYS A 197 -3.72 20.72 -6.34
N PRO A 198 -3.74 19.42 -6.72
CA PRO A 198 -2.70 18.49 -6.30
C PRO A 198 -1.35 19.12 -6.61
N ASP A 199 -0.42 19.09 -5.66
CA ASP A 199 0.99 19.21 -6.02
C ASP A 199 1.22 18.02 -6.96
N LEU A 200 1.33 18.30 -8.25
CA LEU A 200 1.67 17.28 -9.24
C LEU A 200 3.04 16.80 -8.79
N ALA A 201 3.10 15.59 -8.23
CA ALA A 201 4.36 14.93 -8.01
C ALA A 201 5.15 15.07 -9.31
N LYS A 202 6.32 15.74 -9.23
CA LYS A 202 7.21 15.82 -10.39
C LYS A 202 7.36 14.38 -10.88
N PRO A 203 7.16 14.09 -12.18
CA PRO A 203 7.45 12.75 -12.68
C PRO A 203 8.87 12.44 -12.21
N ALA A 204 9.03 11.31 -11.51
CA ALA A 204 10.36 10.81 -11.26
C ALA A 204 11.05 10.77 -12.63
N ASN A 205 12.22 11.39 -12.75
CA ASN A 205 13.11 11.16 -13.89
C ASN A 205 13.42 9.66 -13.87
N GLY A 206 12.55 8.88 -14.50
CA GLY A 206 12.59 7.43 -14.47
C GLY A 206 13.80 6.97 -15.24
N ASP A 207 14.47 5.94 -14.72
CA ASP A 207 15.41 5.17 -15.51
C ASP A 207 14.67 4.68 -16.77
N PRO A 208 15.07 5.10 -17.99
CA PRO A 208 14.37 4.77 -19.22
C PRO A 208 14.36 3.26 -19.52
N ASN A 209 15.22 2.50 -18.84
CA ASN A 209 15.30 1.05 -18.97
C ASN A 209 14.22 0.33 -18.16
N ILE A 210 13.53 1.02 -17.24
CA ILE A 210 12.43 0.44 -16.46
C ILE A 210 11.26 0.07 -17.38
N ILE A 211 10.79 -1.15 -17.24
CA ILE A 211 9.61 -1.63 -17.96
C ILE A 211 8.37 -1.02 -17.31
N THR A 212 7.78 -0.02 -17.95
CA THR A 212 6.61 0.72 -17.43
C THR A 212 5.26 0.12 -17.81
N SER A 213 5.26 -0.89 -18.67
CA SER A 213 4.05 -1.56 -19.14
C SER A 213 4.28 -3.04 -19.39
N TRP A 214 3.30 -3.83 -18.97
CA TRP A 214 3.25 -5.29 -19.12
C TRP A 214 1.91 -5.67 -19.72
N LYS A 215 1.83 -6.84 -20.35
CA LYS A 215 0.54 -7.50 -20.53
C LYS A 215 0.45 -8.65 -19.54
N ILE A 216 -0.70 -8.83 -18.88
CA ILE A 216 -0.90 -9.89 -17.88
C ILE A 216 -2.14 -10.73 -18.20
N THR A 217 -2.11 -12.00 -17.80
CA THR A 217 -3.29 -12.87 -17.77
C THR A 217 -4.18 -12.56 -16.57
N THR A 218 -5.34 -13.23 -16.49
CA THR A 218 -6.05 -13.43 -15.23
C THR A 218 -5.25 -14.35 -14.29
N SER A 219 -5.70 -14.50 -13.04
CA SER A 219 -5.09 -15.40 -12.05
C SER A 219 -5.60 -16.82 -12.17
N PHE A 220 -4.70 -17.78 -12.02
CA PHE A 220 -4.99 -19.22 -12.02
C PHE A 220 -4.46 -19.87 -10.74
N PRO A 221 -5.13 -20.89 -10.19
CA PRO A 221 -4.55 -21.71 -9.12
C PRO A 221 -3.22 -22.34 -9.56
N TYR A 222 -2.21 -22.29 -8.69
CA TYR A 222 -0.90 -22.86 -9.01
C TYR A 222 -0.82 -24.35 -8.61
N GLU A 223 -0.49 -25.18 -9.59
CA GLU A 223 -0.11 -26.57 -9.40
C GLU A 223 1.12 -26.86 -10.28
N GLU A 224 2.27 -27.16 -9.66
CA GLU A 224 3.56 -27.23 -10.37
C GLU A 224 3.53 -28.16 -11.59
N ASN A 225 2.89 -29.33 -11.47
CA ASN A 225 2.81 -30.33 -12.53
C ASN A 225 1.83 -29.99 -13.67
N LYS A 226 1.00 -28.95 -13.51
CA LYS A 226 0.04 -28.50 -14.54
C LYS A 226 0.54 -27.29 -15.32
N LEU A 227 1.60 -26.63 -14.85
CA LEU A 227 2.12 -25.44 -15.50
C LEU A 227 2.84 -25.81 -16.80
N ASN A 228 2.34 -25.30 -17.92
CA ASN A 228 2.88 -25.56 -19.25
C ASN A 228 2.86 -24.30 -20.12
N PHE A 229 4.00 -23.98 -20.74
CA PHE A 229 4.17 -22.82 -21.61
C PHE A 229 3.15 -22.78 -22.75
N SER A 230 2.90 -23.91 -23.42
CA SER A 230 1.98 -23.91 -24.57
C SER A 230 0.52 -23.67 -24.19
N SER A 231 0.18 -23.83 -22.90
CA SER A 231 -1.12 -23.45 -22.36
C SER A 231 -1.18 -21.95 -22.13
N PHE A 232 -0.31 -21.41 -21.26
CA PHE A 232 -0.42 -20.01 -20.86
C PHE A 232 -0.03 -19.01 -21.96
N ALA A 233 0.74 -19.43 -22.96
CA ALA A 233 1.07 -18.59 -24.12
C ALA A 233 -0.15 -18.26 -25.00
N LYS A 234 -1.25 -19.02 -24.88
CA LYS A 234 -2.50 -18.83 -25.63
C LYS A 234 -3.60 -18.13 -24.84
N GLU A 235 -3.34 -17.81 -23.57
CA GLU A 235 -4.29 -17.10 -22.73
C GLU A 235 -4.54 -15.68 -23.24
N GLU A 236 -5.63 -15.08 -22.78
CA GLU A 236 -5.88 -13.67 -23.05
C GLU A 236 -5.03 -12.79 -22.15
N TYR A 237 -4.45 -11.75 -22.75
CA TYR A 237 -3.56 -10.81 -22.06
C TYR A 237 -4.13 -9.40 -22.11
N THR A 238 -4.19 -8.76 -20.94
CA THR A 238 -4.62 -7.36 -20.79
C THR A 238 -3.42 -6.47 -20.51
N SER A 239 -3.35 -5.30 -21.16
CA SER A 239 -2.27 -4.34 -20.95
C SER A 239 -2.48 -3.59 -19.62
N VAL A 240 -1.42 -3.52 -18.81
CA VAL A 240 -1.39 -2.84 -17.51
C VAL A 240 -0.13 -1.99 -17.39
N SER A 241 -0.19 -0.97 -16.54
CA SER A 241 0.93 -0.05 -16.30
C SER A 241 1.54 -0.30 -14.93
N THR A 242 2.82 0.02 -14.79
CA THR A 242 3.48 0.03 -13.49
C THR A 242 3.16 1.30 -12.73
N GLU A 243 3.51 1.32 -11.44
CA GLU A 243 3.72 2.56 -10.72
C GLU A 243 4.94 3.33 -11.28
N GLU A 244 5.09 4.58 -10.88
CA GLU A 244 6.24 5.44 -11.27
C GLU A 244 7.60 4.83 -10.88
N SER A 245 7.63 3.97 -9.87
CA SER A 245 8.84 3.23 -9.46
C SER A 245 9.21 2.07 -10.40
N GLY A 246 8.35 1.72 -11.35
CA GLY A 246 8.48 0.52 -12.18
C GLY A 246 7.84 -0.74 -11.57
N LEU A 247 7.37 -0.68 -10.32
CA LEU A 247 6.66 -1.79 -9.70
C LEU A 247 5.32 -2.03 -10.41
N LEU A 248 5.07 -3.26 -10.84
CA LEU A 248 3.75 -3.75 -11.25
C LEU A 248 3.03 -4.34 -10.03
N PRO A 249 2.06 -3.64 -9.40
CA PRO A 249 1.25 -4.20 -8.33
C PRO A 249 0.17 -5.11 -8.93
N ILE A 250 0.49 -6.38 -9.18
CA ILE A 250 -0.40 -7.37 -9.79
C ILE A 250 -1.75 -7.45 -9.05
N SER A 251 -1.73 -7.40 -7.71
CA SER A 251 -2.94 -7.43 -6.88
C SER A 251 -3.94 -6.29 -7.16
N LYS A 252 -3.50 -5.18 -7.78
CA LYS A 252 -4.37 -4.09 -8.23
C LYS A 252 -5.28 -4.51 -9.38
N TYR A 253 -4.80 -5.41 -10.24
CA TYR A 253 -5.46 -5.77 -11.50
C TYR A 253 -6.15 -7.13 -11.46
N VAL A 254 -5.65 -8.06 -10.65
CA VAL A 254 -6.20 -9.42 -10.53
C VAL A 254 -6.48 -9.77 -9.08
N LYS A 255 -7.48 -10.64 -8.88
CA LYS A 255 -7.89 -11.13 -7.57
C LYS A 255 -7.53 -12.61 -7.45
N LYS A 256 -6.76 -12.96 -6.42
CA LYS A 256 -6.46 -14.36 -6.07
C LYS A 256 -7.71 -15.14 -5.70
N SER A 257 -7.64 -16.45 -5.90
CA SER A 257 -8.63 -17.45 -5.51
C SER A 257 -8.87 -17.48 -3.99
N SER A 258 -7.87 -17.06 -3.21
CA SER A 258 -7.95 -16.94 -1.75
C SER A 258 -7.25 -15.66 -1.26
N ALA A 259 -7.74 -15.14 -0.14
CA ALA A 259 -7.19 -13.97 0.54
C ALA A 259 -7.31 -14.18 2.06
N GLY A 260 -6.45 -13.50 2.83
CA GLY A 260 -6.44 -13.61 4.28
C GLY A 260 -5.08 -14.02 4.84
N SER A 261 -5.05 -15.00 5.74
CA SER A 261 -3.81 -15.38 6.43
C SER A 261 -2.91 -16.23 5.54
N PHE A 262 -1.61 -15.93 5.56
CA PHE A 262 -0.57 -16.67 4.83
C PHE A 262 -0.67 -18.20 4.96
N GLU A 263 -1.02 -18.73 6.13
CA GLU A 263 -1.07 -20.18 6.36
C GLU A 263 -2.27 -20.87 5.66
N GLN A 264 -3.35 -20.13 5.39
CA GLN A 264 -4.59 -20.67 4.82
C GLN A 264 -4.71 -20.40 3.32
N ASN A 265 -3.97 -19.41 2.80
CA ASN A 265 -4.02 -19.07 1.39
C ASN A 265 -3.39 -20.18 0.53
N LYS A 266 -3.96 -20.36 -0.65
CA LYS A 266 -3.38 -21.15 -1.73
C LYS A 266 -2.47 -20.28 -2.59
N GLU A 267 -1.57 -20.93 -3.31
CA GLU A 267 -0.75 -20.25 -4.32
C GLU A 267 -1.56 -20.10 -5.60
N ASP A 268 -1.53 -18.90 -6.16
CA ASP A 268 -2.05 -18.58 -7.49
C ASP A 268 -0.89 -18.06 -8.35
N TYR A 269 -1.03 -18.13 -9.67
CA TYR A 269 -0.09 -17.54 -10.61
C TYR A 269 -0.79 -16.65 -11.65
N ILE A 270 -0.04 -15.68 -12.18
CA ILE A 270 -0.33 -14.98 -13.44
C ILE A 270 0.88 -15.13 -14.36
N VAL A 271 0.69 -14.80 -15.63
CA VAL A 271 1.81 -14.59 -16.56
C VAL A 271 1.85 -13.13 -16.97
N ALA A 272 2.98 -12.48 -16.70
CA ALA A 272 3.29 -11.16 -17.22
C ALA A 272 4.22 -11.30 -18.43
N THR A 273 3.89 -10.66 -19.54
CA THR A 273 4.67 -10.74 -20.78
C THR A 273 5.09 -9.37 -21.29
N LYS A 274 6.27 -9.33 -21.89
CA LYS A 274 6.83 -8.16 -22.57
C LYS A 274 7.49 -8.60 -23.88
N THR A 275 7.16 -7.88 -24.95
CA THR A 275 7.82 -8.03 -26.24
C THR A 275 9.03 -7.11 -26.29
N ILE A 276 10.15 -7.64 -26.79
CA ILE A 276 11.43 -6.95 -26.94
C ILE A 276 11.82 -7.07 -28.41
N GLU A 277 11.95 -5.92 -29.08
CA GLU A 277 12.46 -5.86 -30.44
C GLU A 277 13.98 -5.69 -30.42
N SER A 278 14.67 -6.50 -31.21
CA SER A 278 16.11 -6.44 -31.39
C SER A 278 16.48 -6.35 -32.87
N GLU A 279 17.38 -5.45 -33.22
CA GLU A 279 17.85 -5.28 -34.61
C GLU A 279 18.86 -6.37 -35.02
N ASN A 280 19.52 -6.99 -34.04
CA ASN A 280 20.59 -7.97 -34.23
C ASN A 280 20.46 -9.12 -33.22
N ASN A 281 21.26 -10.16 -33.38
CA ASN A 281 21.46 -11.10 -32.27
C ASN A 281 22.31 -10.37 -31.23
N GLU A 282 21.79 -10.21 -30.01
CA GLU A 282 22.45 -9.44 -28.96
C GLU A 282 22.17 -10.02 -27.58
N THR A 283 22.89 -9.54 -26.58
CA THR A 283 22.63 -9.88 -25.19
C THR A 283 22.27 -8.62 -24.43
N ARG A 284 21.10 -8.62 -23.80
CA ARG A 284 20.66 -7.53 -22.91
C ARG A 284 20.54 -8.01 -21.47
N LEU A 285 20.81 -7.12 -20.52
CA LEU A 285 20.70 -7.42 -19.11
C LEU A 285 19.27 -7.16 -18.63
N PHE A 286 18.60 -8.19 -18.14
CA PHE A 286 17.32 -8.07 -17.45
C PHE A 286 17.58 -8.06 -15.94
N SER A 287 17.44 -6.89 -15.32
CA SER A 287 17.43 -6.75 -13.87
C SER A 287 15.98 -6.75 -13.37
N PHE A 288 15.65 -7.58 -12.39
CA PHE A 288 14.26 -7.80 -11.97
C PHE A 288 14.13 -8.33 -10.55
N ASP A 289 12.93 -8.24 -10.01
CA ASP A 289 12.54 -8.91 -8.77
C ASP A 289 11.02 -9.11 -8.70
N TYR A 290 10.57 -9.94 -7.77
CA TYR A 290 9.23 -10.50 -7.79
C TYR A 290 8.74 -10.87 -6.38
N SER A 291 7.41 -10.92 -6.23
CA SER A 291 6.81 -11.53 -5.04
C SER A 291 6.86 -13.05 -5.10
N ASP A 292 7.08 -13.65 -3.94
CA ASP A 292 7.00 -15.07 -3.65
C ASP A 292 7.79 -16.01 -4.57
N LYS A 293 7.30 -16.38 -5.76
CA LYS A 293 8.08 -17.21 -6.70
C LYS A 293 7.93 -16.70 -8.13
N ILE A 294 8.93 -17.01 -8.96
CA ILE A 294 8.90 -16.71 -10.38
C ILE A 294 9.46 -17.85 -11.22
N MET A 295 8.95 -17.94 -12.44
CA MET A 295 9.59 -18.65 -13.55
C MET A 295 9.68 -17.72 -14.75
N VAL A 296 10.87 -17.54 -15.31
CA VAL A 296 11.10 -16.65 -16.46
C VAL A 296 11.39 -17.48 -17.70
N TYR A 297 10.65 -17.22 -18.76
CA TYR A 297 10.82 -17.82 -20.07
C TYR A 297 11.24 -16.75 -21.09
N LEU A 298 12.16 -17.10 -21.97
CA LEU A 298 12.51 -16.32 -23.17
C LEU A 298 12.20 -17.16 -24.40
N ASN A 299 11.35 -16.64 -25.29
CA ASN A 299 10.94 -17.33 -26.52
C ASN A 299 10.44 -18.77 -26.28
N GLY A 300 9.74 -18.99 -25.16
CA GLY A 300 9.20 -20.30 -24.78
C GLY A 300 10.15 -21.23 -24.04
N LYS A 301 11.43 -20.86 -23.89
CA LYS A 301 12.42 -21.62 -23.11
C LYS A 301 12.49 -21.10 -21.69
N LEU A 302 12.33 -21.98 -20.70
CA LEU A 302 12.55 -21.64 -19.28
C LEU A 302 14.04 -21.34 -19.06
N ILE A 303 14.34 -20.15 -18.53
CA ILE A 303 15.70 -19.68 -18.29
C ILE A 303 16.00 -19.33 -16.83
N PHE A 304 14.96 -19.17 -15.99
CA PHE A 304 15.15 -18.89 -14.57
C PHE A 304 13.98 -19.41 -13.72
N LYS A 305 14.28 -19.91 -12.52
CA LYS A 305 13.32 -20.15 -11.43
C LYS A 305 13.83 -19.47 -10.16
N GLY A 306 12.94 -18.87 -9.40
CA GLY A 306 13.32 -18.21 -8.15
C GLY A 306 12.24 -18.27 -7.08
N ASN A 307 12.68 -18.19 -5.81
CA ASN A 307 11.81 -18.20 -4.64
C ASN A 307 12.27 -17.12 -3.64
N ASN A 308 11.45 -16.07 -3.50
CA ASN A 308 11.58 -14.95 -2.58
C ASN A 308 10.50 -14.99 -1.48
N ALA A 309 9.73 -16.08 -1.35
CA ALA A 309 8.53 -16.10 -0.52
C ALA A 309 8.79 -15.81 0.95
N PHE A 310 7.79 -15.21 1.60
CA PHE A 310 7.86 -14.92 3.03
C PHE A 310 8.29 -16.16 3.82
N ARG A 311 9.35 -16.03 4.62
CA ARG A 311 10.02 -17.10 5.38
C ARG A 311 10.68 -18.23 4.59
N ALA A 312 10.76 -18.15 3.26
CA ALA A 312 11.42 -19.18 2.43
C ALA A 312 12.90 -19.41 2.80
N LYS A 313 13.57 -18.37 3.34
CA LYS A 313 14.98 -18.41 3.77
C LYS A 313 15.15 -18.31 5.30
N GLY A 314 14.10 -18.67 6.05
CA GLY A 314 14.07 -18.61 7.52
C GLY A 314 13.06 -17.58 8.07
N ILE A 315 12.74 -17.66 9.36
CA ILE A 315 11.58 -16.96 9.97
C ILE A 315 11.60 -15.42 9.86
N GLN A 316 12.77 -14.83 9.62
CA GLN A 316 12.96 -13.39 9.46
C GLN A 316 12.94 -12.91 8.00
N HIS A 317 12.99 -13.82 7.02
CA HIS A 317 13.00 -13.44 5.60
C HIS A 317 11.64 -12.85 5.21
N THR A 318 11.65 -11.58 4.83
CA THR A 318 10.42 -10.83 4.55
C THR A 318 9.93 -10.95 3.12
N GLY A 319 10.81 -11.27 2.15
CA GLY A 319 10.44 -11.31 0.73
C GLY A 319 10.13 -9.94 0.12
N HIS A 320 10.80 -8.88 0.58
CA HIS A 320 10.67 -7.57 -0.07
C HIS A 320 11.25 -7.61 -1.49
N VAL A 321 10.73 -6.73 -2.35
CA VAL A 321 11.11 -6.59 -3.76
C VAL A 321 12.06 -5.40 -3.94
N ASP A 322 13.13 -5.57 -4.72
CA ASP A 322 14.08 -4.51 -5.11
C ASP A 322 14.59 -4.75 -6.55
N ILE A 323 14.57 -3.71 -7.39
CA ILE A 323 14.90 -3.81 -8.83
C ILE A 323 16.30 -4.37 -9.14
N ASN A 324 17.24 -4.29 -8.20
CA ASN A 324 18.61 -4.75 -8.41
C ASN A 324 18.91 -6.12 -7.77
N THR A 325 17.90 -6.84 -7.25
CA THR A 325 18.09 -8.13 -6.58
C THR A 325 18.52 -9.24 -7.53
N ASN A 326 17.82 -9.43 -8.65
CA ASN A 326 18.10 -10.50 -9.61
C ASN A 326 18.55 -9.92 -10.95
N LYS A 327 19.43 -10.66 -11.63
CA LYS A 327 19.99 -10.30 -12.93
C LYS A 327 20.05 -11.52 -13.81
N LEU A 328 19.64 -11.37 -15.07
CA LEU A 328 19.65 -12.42 -16.08
C LEU A 328 20.07 -11.83 -17.42
N TYR A 329 21.05 -12.44 -18.06
CA TYR A 329 21.42 -12.07 -19.43
C TYR A 329 20.45 -12.75 -20.40
N LEU A 330 19.74 -11.95 -21.19
CA LEU A 330 18.81 -12.43 -22.21
C LEU A 330 19.54 -12.50 -23.55
N GLU A 331 19.69 -13.71 -24.09
CA GLU A 331 20.19 -13.94 -25.44
C GLU A 331 19.05 -13.67 -26.44
N LEU A 332 19.02 -12.46 -27.00
CA LEU A 332 17.99 -12.03 -27.93
C LEU A 332 18.36 -12.40 -29.36
N GLU A 333 17.38 -12.91 -30.10
CA GLU A 333 17.49 -13.11 -31.54
C GLU A 333 17.10 -11.81 -32.29
N LYS A 334 17.64 -11.60 -33.49
CA LYS A 334 17.17 -10.54 -34.37
C LYS A 334 15.65 -10.68 -34.61
N GLY A 335 14.92 -9.60 -34.38
CA GLY A 335 13.47 -9.54 -34.52
C GLY A 335 12.75 -9.49 -33.18
N ILE A 336 11.62 -10.20 -33.09
CA ILE A 336 10.70 -10.15 -31.95
C ILE A 336 11.07 -11.24 -30.94
N ASN A 337 11.37 -10.83 -29.72
CA ASN A 337 11.58 -11.71 -28.58
C ASN A 337 10.46 -11.49 -27.56
N ASN A 338 10.07 -12.54 -26.84
CA ASN A 338 9.05 -12.44 -25.80
C ASN A 338 9.56 -13.02 -24.49
N ILE A 339 9.57 -12.19 -23.44
CA ILE A 339 9.78 -12.64 -22.07
C ILE A 339 8.42 -12.91 -21.42
N HIS A 340 8.29 -14.08 -20.79
CA HIS A 340 7.13 -14.43 -19.96
C HIS A 340 7.59 -14.70 -18.53
N CYS A 341 7.05 -13.94 -17.60
CA CYS A 341 7.27 -14.06 -16.17
C CYS A 341 6.02 -14.70 -15.55
N VAL A 342 6.10 -15.98 -15.21
CA VAL A 342 5.09 -16.66 -14.39
C VAL A 342 5.34 -16.25 -12.94
N VAL A 343 4.51 -15.37 -12.38
CA VAL A 343 4.66 -14.88 -11.01
C VAL A 343 3.65 -15.59 -10.13
N ILE A 344 4.12 -16.29 -9.10
CA ILE A 344 3.32 -17.12 -8.21
C ILE A 344 3.31 -16.48 -6.82
N ASP A 345 2.14 -16.30 -6.22
CA ASP A 345 1.98 -15.61 -4.94
C ASP A 345 1.01 -16.32 -4.02
N LYS A 346 1.35 -16.33 -2.71
CA LYS A 346 0.51 -16.87 -1.65
C LYS A 346 -0.15 -15.75 -0.84
N ALA A 347 0.62 -14.80 -0.33
CA ALA A 347 0.10 -13.66 0.43
C ALA A 347 1.09 -12.51 0.54
N ASN A 348 0.62 -11.38 1.08
CA ASN A 348 1.42 -10.21 1.51
C ASN A 348 1.89 -9.26 0.40
N GLY A 349 1.50 -9.53 -0.85
CA GLY A 349 1.50 -8.58 -1.96
C GLY A 349 2.03 -9.19 -3.23
N TRP A 350 1.27 -9.13 -4.32
CA TRP A 350 1.67 -9.77 -5.57
C TRP A 350 2.27 -8.73 -6.52
N GLY A 351 3.56 -8.85 -6.85
CA GLY A 351 4.24 -7.84 -7.66
C GLY A 351 5.40 -8.36 -8.50
N LEU A 352 5.75 -7.56 -9.50
CA LEU A 352 6.88 -7.74 -10.41
C LEU A 352 7.52 -6.38 -10.69
N ILE A 353 8.84 -6.31 -10.75
CA ILE A 353 9.56 -5.13 -11.24
C ILE A 353 10.65 -5.59 -12.19
N GLY A 354 10.92 -4.83 -13.25
CA GLY A 354 11.93 -5.19 -14.23
C GLY A 354 12.46 -4.00 -15.01
N LYS A 355 13.73 -4.06 -15.37
CA LYS A 355 14.39 -3.16 -16.32
C LYS A 355 15.23 -3.94 -17.31
N LEU A 356 15.35 -3.42 -18.52
CA LEU A 356 16.10 -4.02 -19.62
C LEU A 356 17.22 -3.05 -20.04
N GLU A 357 18.47 -3.47 -19.86
CA GLU A 357 19.70 -2.68 -20.06
C GLU A 357 20.56 -3.21 -21.20
#